data_AF-A0A7U9X4M4-F1
#
_entry.id   AF-A0A7U9X4M4-F1
#
_cell.length_a   1.000
_cell.length_b   1.000
_cell.length_c   1.000
_cell.angle_alpha   90.00
_cell.angle_beta   90.00
_cell.angle_gamma   90.00
#
_symmetry.space_group_name_H-M   'P 1'
#
loop_
_entity.id
_entity.type
_entity.pdbx_description
1 polymer ?
#
loop_
_entity_poly.entity_id
_entity_poly.type
_entity_poly.pdbx_seq_one_letter_code
_entity_poly.pdbx_strand_id
1 'polypeptide(L)'
;MGTPDGDFTEINPATLGRGTGYKDITGTEIFTGDITELEVDGEKRRFTVIETTVDREYNTLPGFDGKTVKVRLQGVIAFEWQQDGKTYILLPCVDKKGVCDTERMRIVGDIHTRAERGGNGSKGKE
;
A
#
# COMPACT_ATOMS: atom_id res chain seq x y z
N MET A 1 4.65 22.06 -34.17
CA MET A 1 5.00 20.62 -34.23
C MET A 1 3.84 19.87 -33.57
N GLY A 2 3.33 18.80 -34.20
CA GLY A 2 2.11 18.06 -33.80
C GLY A 2 2.21 17.32 -32.45
N THR A 3 1.16 16.68 -31.94
CA THR A 3 0.17 15.84 -32.66
C THR A 3 -1.31 16.20 -32.43
N PRO A 4 -2.19 15.85 -33.41
CA PRO A 4 -3.65 15.88 -33.29
C PRO A 4 -4.17 14.62 -32.56
N ASP A 5 -5.31 14.74 -31.87
CA ASP A 5 -6.10 13.63 -31.28
C ASP A 5 -5.50 12.88 -30.08
N GLY A 6 -5.30 13.58 -28.97
CA GLY A 6 -5.22 12.95 -27.65
C GLY A 6 -6.21 13.63 -26.71
N ASP A 7 -7.26 12.92 -26.29
CA ASP A 7 -8.08 13.36 -25.16
C ASP A 7 -7.14 13.59 -23.97
N PHE A 8 -6.99 14.84 -23.55
CA PHE A 8 -6.37 15.13 -22.27
C PHE A 8 -7.33 14.62 -21.20
N THR A 9 -7.11 13.41 -20.71
CA THR A 9 -7.74 12.99 -19.46
C THR A 9 -7.18 13.88 -18.36
N GLU A 10 -8.00 14.80 -17.88
CA GLU A 10 -7.69 15.65 -16.74
C GLU A 10 -7.29 14.76 -15.56
N ILE A 11 -5.99 14.74 -15.23
CA ILE A 11 -5.50 13.99 -14.08
C ILE A 11 -5.96 14.75 -12.85
N ASN A 12 -6.89 14.19 -12.08
CA ASN A 12 -7.27 14.75 -10.80
C ASN A 12 -6.08 14.63 -9.83
N PRO A 13 -5.45 15.73 -9.39
CA PRO A 13 -4.29 15.65 -8.51
C PRO A 13 -4.60 14.99 -7.16
N ALA A 14 -5.88 15.01 -6.73
CA ALA A 14 -6.34 14.36 -5.51
C ALA A 14 -6.38 12.83 -5.61
N THR A 15 -6.23 12.26 -6.80
CA THR A 15 -6.15 10.81 -7.03
C THR A 15 -4.72 10.34 -7.28
N LEU A 16 -3.72 11.22 -7.13
CA LEU A 16 -2.32 10.85 -7.29
C LEU A 16 -1.77 10.27 -5.99
N GLY A 17 -1.41 8.99 -6.04
CA GLY A 17 -0.64 8.34 -5.00
C GLY A 17 0.78 8.88 -4.91
N ARG A 18 1.36 8.89 -3.71
CA ARG A 18 2.79 9.13 -3.50
C ARG A 18 3.58 7.89 -3.91
N GLY A 19 4.66 8.09 -4.67
CA GLY A 19 5.60 7.02 -5.01
C GLY A 19 6.24 6.44 -3.75
N THR A 20 6.19 5.11 -3.61
CA THR A 20 6.69 4.42 -2.41
C THR A 20 8.16 4.02 -2.52
N GLY A 21 8.72 3.99 -3.73
CA GLY A 21 10.04 3.43 -4.02
C GLY A 21 10.07 1.90 -4.06
N TYR A 22 8.96 1.21 -3.76
CA TYR A 22 8.83 -0.23 -3.92
C TYR A 22 8.36 -0.60 -5.31
N LYS A 23 8.73 -1.81 -5.72
CA LYS A 23 8.27 -2.44 -6.96
C LYS A 23 7.51 -3.70 -6.64
N ASP A 24 6.52 -3.98 -7.48
CA ASP A 24 5.77 -5.23 -7.46
C ASP A 24 6.53 -6.35 -8.18
N ILE A 25 5.94 -7.54 -8.25
CA ILE A 25 6.52 -8.75 -8.87
C ILE A 25 6.79 -8.59 -10.37
N THR A 26 6.18 -7.61 -11.03
CA THR A 26 6.41 -7.31 -12.45
C THR A 26 7.47 -6.23 -12.65
N GLY A 27 7.99 -5.65 -11.56
CA GLY A 27 8.89 -4.51 -11.59
C GLY A 27 8.19 -3.15 -11.73
N THR A 28 6.85 -3.13 -11.66
CA THR A 28 6.04 -1.91 -11.72
C THR A 28 6.13 -1.19 -10.38
N GLU A 29 6.27 0.14 -10.41
CA GLU A 29 6.34 0.95 -9.19
C GLU A 29 5.00 0.96 -8.46
N ILE A 30 5.05 0.83 -7.13
CA ILE A 30 3.90 0.88 -6.24
C ILE A 30 3.70 2.30 -5.71
N PHE A 31 2.47 2.78 -5.73
CA PHE A 31 2.05 4.08 -5.19
C PHE A 31 1.07 3.90 -4.02
N THR A 32 1.00 4.89 -3.13
CA THR A 32 -0.05 4.90 -2.09
C THR A 32 -1.43 4.96 -2.75
N GLY A 33 -2.38 4.16 -2.28
CA GLY A 33 -3.70 4.00 -2.90
C GLY A 33 -3.79 2.81 -3.84
N ASP A 34 -2.66 2.20 -4.24
CA ASP A 34 -2.69 0.93 -4.96
C ASP A 34 -3.28 -0.18 -4.09
N ILE A 35 -3.86 -1.17 -4.75
CA ILE A 35 -4.30 -2.43 -4.15
C ILE A 35 -3.35 -3.50 -4.65
N THR A 36 -2.61 -4.11 -3.73
CA THR A 36 -1.71 -5.22 -4.03
C THR A 36 -2.28 -6.54 -3.54
N GLU A 37 -1.98 -7.63 -4.26
CA GLU A 37 -2.31 -9.00 -3.88
C GLU A 37 -1.03 -9.75 -3.51
N LEU A 38 -1.05 -10.44 -2.37
CA LEU A 38 0.01 -11.33 -1.92
C LEU A 38 -0.61 -12.69 -1.54
N GLU A 39 0.02 -13.77 -1.96
CA GLU A 39 -0.33 -15.12 -1.54
C GLU A 39 0.47 -15.50 -0.29
N VAL A 40 -0.24 -15.81 0.80
CA VAL A 40 0.32 -16.24 2.08
C VAL A 40 -0.39 -17.52 2.49
N ASP A 41 0.36 -18.61 2.65
CA ASP A 41 -0.16 -19.93 3.04
C ASP A 41 -1.32 -20.44 2.15
N GLY A 42 -1.27 -20.13 0.85
CA GLY A 42 -2.32 -20.49 -0.13
C GLY A 42 -3.54 -19.57 -0.12
N GLU A 43 -3.57 -18.56 0.74
CA GLU A 43 -4.62 -17.53 0.77
C GLU A 43 -4.14 -16.27 0.05
N LYS A 44 -4.95 -15.78 -0.91
CA LYS A 44 -4.72 -14.49 -1.57
C LYS A 44 -5.30 -13.37 -0.73
N ARG A 45 -4.44 -12.50 -0.22
CA ARG A 45 -4.81 -11.32 0.56
C ARG A 45 -4.59 -10.06 -0.25
N ARG A 46 -5.53 -9.13 -0.14
CA ARG A 46 -5.48 -7.83 -0.82
C ARG A 46 -5.20 -6.73 0.18
N PHE A 47 -4.19 -5.93 -0.12
CA PHE A 47 -3.73 -4.86 0.74
C PHE A 47 -3.89 -3.53 0.04
N THR A 48 -4.41 -2.54 0.74
CA THR A 48 -4.33 -1.14 0.32
C THR A 48 -2.99 -0.58 0.75
N VAL A 49 -2.26 0.03 -0.17
CA VAL A 49 -0.98 0.67 0.12
C VAL A 49 -1.25 2.03 0.75
N ILE A 50 -0.75 2.26 1.96
CA ILE A 50 -0.97 3.48 2.73
C ILE A 50 0.34 4.06 3.25
N GLU A 51 0.33 5.36 3.57
CA GLU A 51 1.33 6.00 4.41
C GLU A 51 0.75 6.19 5.81
N THR A 52 1.46 5.76 6.84
CA THR A 52 0.94 5.76 8.22
C THR A 52 2.04 6.04 9.25
N THR A 53 1.63 6.20 10.51
CA THR A 53 2.52 6.30 11.67
C THR A 53 2.46 5.01 12.46
N VAL A 54 3.63 4.43 12.78
CA VAL A 54 3.72 3.21 13.57
C VAL A 54 4.60 3.42 14.80
N ASP A 55 4.17 2.83 15.92
CA ASP A 55 4.99 2.73 17.12
C ASP A 55 5.66 1.36 17.15
N ARG A 56 6.98 1.32 17.37
CA ARG A 56 7.79 0.10 17.40
C ARG A 56 8.74 0.10 18.58
N GLU A 57 9.06 -1.08 19.07
CA GLU A 57 10.00 -1.28 20.15
C GLU A 57 11.29 -1.89 19.60
N TYR A 58 12.43 -1.26 19.92
CA TYR A 58 13.76 -1.65 19.47
C TYR A 58 14.67 -1.93 20.66
N ASN A 59 15.72 -2.72 20.44
CA ASN A 59 16.79 -2.83 21.42
C ASN A 59 17.46 -1.48 21.59
N THR A 60 17.70 -1.11 22.84
CA THR A 60 18.41 0.12 23.19
C THR A 60 19.84 0.05 22.67
N LEU A 61 20.37 1.18 22.17
CA LEU A 61 21.76 1.25 21.73
C LEU A 61 22.72 0.99 22.90
N PRO A 62 23.87 0.33 22.67
CA PRO A 62 24.87 0.15 23.72
C PRO A 62 25.25 1.48 24.38
N GLY A 63 25.20 1.53 25.71
CA GLY A 63 25.50 2.74 26.50
C GLY A 63 24.29 3.61 26.86
N PHE A 64 23.08 3.23 26.46
CA PHE A 64 21.83 3.88 26.87
C PHE A 64 21.05 2.97 27.84
N ASP A 65 20.25 3.58 28.71
CA ASP A 65 19.50 2.87 29.75
C ASP A 65 18.33 2.05 29.19
N GLY A 66 18.10 0.89 29.80
CA GLY A 66 16.99 -0.01 29.48
C GLY A 66 17.34 -1.07 28.42
N LYS A 67 16.52 -2.14 28.38
CA LYS A 67 16.69 -3.21 27.39
C LYS A 67 16.16 -2.80 26.01
N THR A 68 15.07 -2.05 26.01
CA THR A 68 14.34 -1.64 24.82
C THR A 68 13.87 -0.19 24.91
N VAL A 69 13.67 0.43 23.75
CA VAL A 69 13.12 1.77 23.57
C VAL A 69 11.93 1.72 22.62
N LYS A 70 10.87 2.47 22.94
CA LYS A 70 9.74 2.67 22.02
C LYS A 70 10.00 3.91 21.17
N VAL A 71 9.85 3.77 19.86
CA VAL A 71 10.00 4.86 18.89
C VAL A 71 8.73 4.98 18.06
N ARG A 72 8.43 6.22 17.66
CA ARG A 72 7.36 6.54 16.73
C ARG A 72 7.95 6.88 15.38
N LEU A 73 7.53 6.17 14.34
CA LEU A 73 7.98 6.36 12.97
C LEU A 73 6.83 6.95 12.15
N GLN A 74 7.02 8.17 11.64
CA GLN A 74 6.06 8.84 10.77
C GLN A 74 6.42 8.61 9.30
N GLY A 75 5.41 8.65 8.43
CA GLY A 75 5.60 8.51 6.98
C GLY A 75 5.99 7.11 6.52
N VAL A 76 5.61 6.08 7.29
CA VAL A 76 5.92 4.69 6.98
C VAL A 76 4.94 4.17 5.93
N ILE A 77 5.46 3.66 4.82
CA ILE A 77 4.67 2.92 3.83
C ILE A 77 4.29 1.56 4.41
N ALA A 78 3.00 1.24 4.37
CA ALA A 78 2.45 0.01 4.88
C ALA A 78 1.35 -0.56 3.98
N PHE A 79 1.07 -1.83 4.16
CA PHE A 79 0.09 -2.60 3.42
C PHE A 79 -1.06 -2.94 4.37
N GLU A 80 -2.15 -2.22 4.24
CA GLU A 80 -3.34 -2.38 5.08
C GLU A 80 -4.24 -3.49 4.54
N TRP A 81 -4.53 -4.49 5.35
CA TRP A 81 -5.50 -5.54 5.05
C TRP A 81 -6.68 -5.46 6.02
N GLN A 82 -7.88 -5.30 5.48
CA GLN A 82 -9.11 -5.32 6.25
C GLN A 82 -9.77 -6.70 6.14
N GLN A 83 -10.04 -7.31 7.30
CA GLN A 83 -10.73 -8.59 7.40
C GLN A 83 -11.68 -8.55 8.61
N ASP A 84 -12.96 -8.87 8.40
CA ASP A 84 -13.98 -8.99 9.45
C ASP A 84 -14.06 -7.78 10.41
N GLY A 85 -13.96 -6.57 9.85
CA GLY A 85 -14.00 -5.32 10.62
C GLY A 85 -12.72 -5.02 11.41
N LYS A 86 -11.67 -5.81 11.23
CA LYS A 86 -10.34 -5.58 11.80
C LYS A 86 -9.37 -5.11 10.73
N THR A 87 -8.53 -4.17 11.13
CA THR A 87 -7.44 -3.64 10.30
C THR A 87 -6.13 -4.28 10.72
N TYR A 88 -5.43 -4.88 9.76
CA TYR A 88 -4.11 -5.46 9.92
C TYR A 88 -3.11 -4.66 9.10
N ILE A 89 -1.95 -4.35 9.68
CA ILE A 89 -0.90 -3.57 9.03
C ILE A 89 0.32 -4.45 8.80
N LEU A 90 0.65 -4.67 7.53
CA LEU A 90 1.89 -5.32 7.12
C LEU A 90 2.92 -4.24 6.77
N LEU A 91 4.07 -4.28 7.43
CA LEU A 91 5.24 -3.50 7.02
C LEU A 91 6.06 -4.32 6.03
N PRO A 92 6.66 -3.68 4.99
CA PRO A 92 7.56 -4.37 4.08
C PRO A 92 8.74 -4.94 4.87
N CYS A 93 8.87 -6.26 4.87
CA CYS A 93 10.00 -6.95 5.48
C CYS A 93 10.97 -7.42 4.40
N VAL A 94 12.23 -7.60 4.80
CA VAL A 94 13.25 -8.26 3.98
C VAL A 94 13.52 -9.65 4.51
N ASP A 95 13.65 -10.62 3.61
CA ASP A 95 13.99 -11.98 3.97
C ASP A 95 15.49 -12.15 4.28
N LYS A 96 15.93 -13.38 4.58
CA LYS A 96 17.34 -13.69 4.88
C LYS A 96 18.30 -13.41 3.71
N LYS A 97 17.79 -13.26 2.49
CA LYS A 97 18.56 -12.94 1.28
C LYS A 97 18.48 -11.44 0.94
N GLY A 98 17.77 -10.65 1.75
CA GLY A 98 17.57 -9.22 1.54
C GLY A 98 16.46 -8.89 0.55
N VAL A 99 15.65 -9.86 0.12
CA VAL A 99 14.55 -9.64 -0.83
C VAL A 99 13.35 -9.08 -0.09
N CYS A 100 12.78 -7.98 -0.60
CA CYS A 100 11.62 -7.34 0.01
C CYS A 100 10.33 -8.10 -0.33
N ASP A 101 9.42 -8.26 0.63
CA ASP A 101 8.12 -8.91 0.40
C ASP A 101 7.29 -8.23 -0.71
N THR A 102 7.51 -6.94 -0.96
CA THR A 102 6.84 -6.19 -2.03
C THR A 102 7.14 -6.75 -3.41
N GLU A 103 8.32 -7.32 -3.62
CA GLU A 103 8.72 -7.95 -4.89
C GLU A 103 7.92 -9.24 -5.17
N ARG A 104 7.16 -9.72 -4.19
CA ARG A 104 6.25 -10.87 -4.32
C ARG A 104 4.79 -10.45 -4.46
N MET A 105 4.50 -9.16 -4.26
CA MET A 105 3.15 -8.61 -4.38
C MET A 105 2.85 -8.27 -5.83
N ARG A 106 1.57 -8.33 -6.22
CA ARG A 106 1.11 -7.89 -7.54
C ARG A 106 0.13 -6.75 -7.40
N ILE A 107 0.33 -5.66 -8.14
CA ILE A 107 -0.69 -4.60 -8.22
C ILE A 107 -1.91 -5.15 -8.99
N VAL A 108 -3.11 -5.01 -8.42
CA VAL A 108 -4.36 -5.51 -8.99
C VAL A 108 -5.43 -4.44 -9.17
N GLY A 109 -5.13 -3.19 -8.82
CA GLY A 109 -6.01 -2.03 -8.98
C GLY A 109 -5.62 -0.91 -8.03
N ASP A 110 -6.50 0.06 -7.86
CA ASP A 110 -6.33 1.19 -6.95
C ASP A 110 -7.66 1.54 -6.24
N ILE A 111 -7.59 2.36 -5.19
CA ILE A 111 -8.77 2.76 -4.42
C ILE A 111 -9.73 3.69 -5.18
N HIS A 112 -9.26 4.42 -6.19
CA HIS A 112 -10.07 5.35 -6.96
C HIS A 112 -10.97 4.60 -7.95
N THR A 113 -10.44 3.61 -8.67
CA THR A 113 -11.26 2.70 -9.51
C THR A 113 -12.19 1.82 -8.69
N ARG A 114 -11.85 1.46 -7.45
CA ARG A 114 -12.77 0.72 -6.55
C ARG A 114 -13.95 1.59 -6.10
N ALA A 115 -13.73 2.87 -5.79
CA ALA A 115 -14.78 3.78 -5.33
C ALA A 115 -15.88 3.97 -6.39
N GLU A 116 -15.53 4.05 -7.67
CA GLU A 116 -16.49 4.17 -8.77
C GLU A 116 -17.41 2.94 -8.93
N ARG A 117 -16.88 1.74 -8.69
CA ARG A 117 -17.66 0.49 -8.78
C ARG A 117 -18.61 0.29 -7.58
N GLY A 118 -18.27 0.84 -6.41
CA GLY A 118 -19.10 0.78 -5.21
C GLY A 118 -20.26 1.78 -5.19
N GLY A 119 -20.24 2.79 -6.06
CA GLY A 119 -21.24 3.88 -6.09
C GLY A 119 -22.50 3.61 -6.92
N ASN A 120 -22.59 2.48 -7.63
CA ASN A 120 -23.71 2.20 -8.55
C ASN A 120 -24.74 1.18 -8.02
N GLY A 121 -24.86 1.07 -6.68
CA GLY A 121 -25.95 0.36 -6.03
C GLY A 121 -26.96 1.35 -5.45
N SER A 122 -28.19 1.32 -5.95
CA SER A 122 -29.40 2.04 -5.46
C SER A 122 -29.81 3.30 -6.24
N LYS A 123 -30.23 3.13 -7.50
CA LYS A 123 -31.46 3.79 -7.96
C LYS A 123 -32.49 2.71 -8.25
N GLY A 124 -33.16 2.26 -7.18
CA GLY A 124 -34.45 1.59 -7.32
C GLY A 124 -35.42 2.60 -7.93
N LYS A 125 -35.93 2.27 -9.11
CA LYS A 125 -37.18 2.84 -9.61
C LYS A 125 -38.30 2.25 -8.76
N GLU A 126 -39.04 3.10 -8.08
CA GLU A 126 -40.50 2.99 -7.98
C GLU A 126 -41.08 4.40 -7.85
#